data_AF-A0A7S0IZ42-F1
#
_entry.id   AF-A0A7S0IZ42-F1
#
_cell.length_a   1.000
_cell.length_b   1.000
_cell.length_c   1.000
_cell.angle_alpha   90.00
_cell.angle_beta   90.00
_cell.angle_gamma   90.00
#
_symmetry.space_group_name_H-M   'P 1'
#
loop_
_entity.id
_entity.type
_entity.pdbx_description
1 polymer ?
#
loop_
_entity_poly.entity_id
_entity_poly.type
_entity_poly.pdbx_seq_one_letter_code
_entity_poly.pdbx_strand_id
1 'polypeptide(L)'
;LDAPGPFVPGPYPAAAYAPRSGPDAIYSGLLECPLTTRVEKLLDSNDTSVPFGKGSGYLRYKPTGEKVRFPADRCLPSPREDVLAQRNPSCDLRTYTGGLVSCHHGWHLLDANQQVPWEDQPLVYYKKFRVYFQPYNASHHKQVERQDWGIAADGDHSEYDVAQCAAGTPEPLCRKTITGTWTPVPLGGAPKYLLAVHDHCHAPTCLKMEMWNNDTGKLLCRQQIVYGGTHAIPEARFDEPGYIATPPCLWGSPEHGLEPPPLMNGVTIKVVAVTNTTYGHHGEMALPEVTLGPA
;
A
#
# COMPACT_ATOMS: atom_id res chain seq x y z
N LEU A 1 36.57 9.01 -2.98
CA LEU A 1 35.27 8.84 -3.65
C LEU A 1 34.80 10.23 -3.98
N ASP A 2 34.75 10.58 -5.26
CA ASP A 2 34.21 11.87 -5.68
C ASP A 2 32.77 12.00 -5.18
N ALA A 3 32.33 13.23 -4.91
CA ALA A 3 30.96 13.47 -4.52
C ALA A 3 30.03 12.87 -5.58
N PRO A 4 29.03 12.05 -5.20
CA PRO A 4 28.10 11.51 -6.17
C PRO A 4 27.44 12.66 -6.93
N GLY A 5 27.36 12.52 -8.26
CA GLY A 5 26.67 13.47 -9.10
C GLY A 5 25.20 13.65 -8.68
N PRO A 6 24.54 14.73 -9.14
CA PRO A 6 23.14 14.98 -8.83
C PRO A 6 22.27 13.80 -9.28
N PHE A 7 21.23 13.49 -8.50
CA PHE A 7 20.23 12.48 -8.87
C PHE A 7 19.60 12.85 -10.22
N VAL A 8 19.55 11.89 -11.13
CA VAL A 8 18.83 12.01 -12.41
C VAL A 8 17.66 11.02 -12.37
N PRO A 9 16.41 11.49 -12.41
CA PRO A 9 15.26 10.58 -12.46
C PRO A 9 15.29 9.76 -13.75
N GLY A 10 14.99 8.48 -13.65
CA GLY A 10 14.77 7.61 -14.81
C GLY A 10 13.50 8.00 -15.58
N PRO A 11 13.32 7.48 -16.80
CA PRO A 11 12.10 7.69 -17.56
C PRO A 11 10.90 7.06 -16.85
N TYR A 12 9.77 7.74 -16.88
CA TYR A 12 8.51 7.18 -16.41
C TYR A 12 7.87 6.32 -17.51
N PRO A 13 7.22 5.20 -17.14
CA PRO A 13 6.32 4.48 -18.05
C PRO A 13 5.25 5.41 -18.59
N ALA A 14 4.85 5.25 -19.86
CA ALA A 14 3.80 6.10 -20.42
C ALA A 14 2.46 5.93 -19.66
N ALA A 15 2.20 4.70 -19.20
CA ALA A 15 1.02 4.33 -18.43
C ALA A 15 1.07 4.69 -16.93
N ALA A 16 2.16 5.27 -16.41
CA ALA A 16 2.19 5.72 -15.03
C ALA A 16 1.30 6.98 -14.85
N TYR A 17 0.43 6.93 -13.85
CA TYR A 17 -0.47 8.02 -13.45
C TYR A 17 0.14 8.95 -12.39
N ALA A 18 1.27 8.55 -11.83
CA ALA A 18 2.13 9.32 -10.96
C ALA A 18 2.27 10.79 -11.43
N PRO A 19 2.03 11.78 -10.55
CA PRO A 19 2.23 13.18 -10.92
C PRO A 19 3.69 13.43 -11.29
N ARG A 20 3.90 14.02 -12.47
CA ARG A 20 5.24 14.32 -13.02
C ARG A 20 5.68 15.76 -12.79
N SER A 21 4.78 16.60 -12.30
CA SER A 21 5.00 18.01 -12.03
C SER A 21 4.07 18.50 -10.93
N GLY A 22 4.36 19.67 -10.37
CA GLY A 22 3.61 20.23 -9.25
C GLY A 22 4.12 19.74 -7.89
N PRO A 23 3.44 20.14 -6.80
CA PRO A 23 3.91 19.89 -5.43
C PRO A 23 3.90 18.40 -5.05
N ASP A 24 3.02 17.59 -5.65
CA ASP A 24 2.90 16.16 -5.31
C ASP A 24 3.93 15.28 -6.04
N ALA A 25 4.57 15.79 -7.10
CA ALA A 25 5.52 15.02 -7.90
C ALA A 25 6.77 14.61 -7.10
N ILE A 26 7.17 15.40 -6.10
CA ILE A 26 8.32 15.07 -5.24
C ILE A 26 8.03 13.91 -4.28
N TYR A 27 6.75 13.60 -4.06
CA TYR A 27 6.27 12.50 -3.22
C TYR A 27 5.88 11.27 -4.05
N SER A 28 5.96 11.38 -5.38
CA SER A 28 5.61 10.31 -6.30
C SER A 28 6.86 9.55 -6.76
N GLY A 29 7.02 8.34 -6.25
CA GLY A 29 7.95 7.36 -6.79
C GLY A 29 7.27 6.45 -7.81
N LEU A 30 8.03 5.77 -8.67
CA LEU A 30 7.51 4.69 -9.49
C LEU A 30 7.23 3.44 -8.62
N LEU A 31 6.21 3.53 -7.77
CA LEU A 31 5.65 2.43 -6.98
C LEU A 31 4.38 1.85 -7.64
N GLU A 32 4.02 2.35 -8.81
CA GLU A 32 2.74 2.04 -9.46
C GLU A 32 2.74 0.71 -10.23
N CYS A 33 3.90 0.23 -10.70
CA CYS A 33 3.99 -1.00 -11.47
C CYS A 33 2.90 -1.06 -12.58
N PRO A 34 2.87 -0.10 -13.53
CA PRO A 34 1.83 -0.10 -14.55
C PRO A 34 1.99 -1.30 -15.50
N LEU A 35 0.88 -1.85 -15.96
CA LEU A 35 0.90 -2.87 -17.00
C LEU A 35 1.27 -2.22 -18.34
N THR A 36 2.42 -2.60 -18.90
CA THR A 36 2.93 -2.02 -20.14
C THR A 36 2.66 -2.88 -21.36
N THR A 37 2.94 -2.31 -22.54
CA THR A 37 2.95 -3.05 -23.81
C THR A 37 3.99 -4.18 -23.88
N ARG A 38 4.94 -4.28 -22.95
CA ARG A 38 5.87 -5.42 -22.80
C ARG A 38 5.25 -6.62 -22.08
N VAL A 39 4.12 -6.42 -21.41
CA VAL A 39 3.39 -7.50 -20.73
C VAL A 39 2.13 -7.83 -21.52
N GLU A 40 1.84 -9.13 -21.62
CA GLU A 40 0.64 -9.65 -22.25
C GLU A 40 -0.19 -10.41 -21.24
N LYS A 41 -1.52 -10.23 -21.30
CA LYS A 41 -2.46 -11.02 -20.52
C LYS A 41 -2.84 -12.28 -21.29
N LEU A 42 -2.63 -13.43 -20.68
CA LEU A 42 -3.05 -14.73 -21.17
C LEU A 42 -4.19 -15.23 -20.29
N LEU A 43 -5.44 -15.05 -20.73
CA LEU A 43 -6.61 -15.46 -19.95
C LEU A 43 -6.76 -16.99 -19.93
N ASP A 44 -7.12 -17.56 -18.78
CA ASP A 44 -7.45 -18.99 -18.68
C ASP A 44 -8.71 -19.34 -19.50
N SER A 45 -9.63 -18.37 -19.63
CA SER A 45 -10.84 -18.46 -20.43
C SER A 45 -11.18 -17.10 -21.06
N ASN A 46 -11.62 -17.12 -22.32
CA ASN A 46 -12.16 -15.94 -23.01
C ASN A 46 -13.69 -15.81 -22.83
N ASP A 47 -14.29 -16.65 -21.99
CA ASP A 47 -15.73 -16.60 -21.73
C ASP A 47 -16.11 -15.31 -20.99
N THR A 48 -16.92 -14.49 -21.65
CA THR A 48 -17.40 -13.21 -21.12
C THR A 48 -18.51 -13.37 -20.08
N SER A 49 -19.09 -14.57 -19.94
CA SER A 49 -20.07 -14.88 -18.91
C SER A 49 -19.45 -15.07 -17.51
N VAL A 50 -18.12 -15.23 -17.44
CA VAL A 50 -17.38 -15.37 -16.18
C VAL A 50 -17.61 -14.12 -15.31
N PRO A 51 -18.12 -14.27 -14.07
CA PRO A 51 -18.36 -13.14 -13.16
C PRO A 51 -17.11 -12.28 -12.95
N PHE A 52 -17.30 -11.00 -12.63
CA PHE A 52 -16.20 -10.13 -12.25
C PHE A 52 -15.50 -10.65 -10.98
N GLY A 53 -14.17 -10.58 -10.92
CA GLY A 53 -13.35 -11.16 -9.84
C GLY A 53 -12.92 -12.60 -10.10
N LYS A 54 -13.47 -13.24 -11.14
CA LYS A 54 -13.14 -14.62 -11.53
C LYS A 54 -12.22 -14.68 -12.76
N GLY A 55 -11.92 -13.55 -13.41
CA GLY A 55 -10.96 -13.52 -14.51
C GLY A 55 -9.54 -13.83 -14.02
N SER A 56 -9.01 -14.97 -14.43
CA SER A 56 -7.67 -15.47 -14.08
C SER A 56 -6.84 -15.80 -15.32
N GLY A 57 -5.55 -16.00 -15.11
CA GLY A 57 -4.63 -16.36 -16.17
C GLY A 57 -3.19 -16.04 -15.82
N TYR A 58 -2.42 -15.59 -16.80
CA TYR A 58 -1.02 -15.22 -16.62
C TYR A 58 -0.73 -13.85 -17.19
N LEU A 59 0.18 -13.13 -16.54
CA LEU A 59 0.93 -12.04 -17.15
C LEU A 59 2.20 -12.63 -17.75
N ARG A 60 2.43 -12.43 -19.05
CA ARG A 60 3.63 -12.87 -19.77
C ARG A 60 4.50 -11.66 -20.12
N TYR A 61 5.74 -11.67 -19.68
CA TYR A 61 6.73 -10.71 -20.14
C TYR A 61 7.23 -11.10 -21.53
N LYS A 62 6.90 -10.30 -22.54
CA LYS A 62 7.20 -10.61 -23.95
C LYS A 62 8.70 -10.79 -24.23
N PRO A 63 9.63 -10.00 -23.64
CA PRO A 63 11.05 -10.14 -23.94
C PRO A 63 11.66 -11.49 -23.57
N THR A 64 11.27 -12.08 -22.43
CA THR A 64 11.85 -13.35 -21.94
C THR A 64 10.89 -14.53 -22.05
N GLY A 65 9.59 -14.27 -22.23
CA GLY A 65 8.53 -15.28 -22.19
C GLY A 65 8.14 -15.74 -20.78
N GLU A 66 8.78 -15.20 -19.73
CA GLU A 66 8.45 -15.48 -18.33
C GLU A 66 6.98 -15.18 -18.04
N LYS A 67 6.37 -15.98 -17.17
CA LYS A 67 4.95 -15.87 -16.82
C LYS A 67 4.77 -15.84 -15.31
N VAL A 68 3.84 -15.00 -14.87
CA VAL A 68 3.38 -14.93 -13.49
C VAL A 68 1.88 -15.16 -13.44
N ARG A 69 1.43 -15.97 -12.49
CA ARG A 69 0.02 -16.30 -12.34
C ARG A 69 -0.74 -15.10 -11.78
N PHE A 70 -1.88 -14.81 -12.39
CA PHE A 70 -2.93 -13.99 -11.80
C PHE A 70 -4.07 -14.91 -11.34
N PRO A 71 -4.30 -15.04 -10.03
CA PRO A 71 -5.33 -15.95 -9.51
C PRO A 71 -6.74 -15.38 -9.73
N ALA A 72 -7.74 -16.27 -9.82
CA ALA A 72 -9.12 -15.89 -9.58
C ALA A 72 -9.32 -15.63 -8.09
N ASP A 73 -10.38 -14.92 -7.71
CA ASP A 73 -10.75 -14.71 -6.30
C ASP A 73 -9.72 -13.94 -5.47
N ARG A 74 -8.95 -13.07 -6.13
CA ARG A 74 -7.98 -12.18 -5.50
C ARG A 74 -8.61 -11.22 -4.48
N CYS A 75 -9.79 -10.68 -4.81
CA CYS A 75 -10.54 -9.81 -3.91
C CYS A 75 -11.72 -10.57 -3.31
N LEU A 76 -11.91 -10.41 -2.00
CA LEU A 76 -12.97 -11.10 -1.28
C LEU A 76 -14.28 -10.28 -1.31
N PRO A 77 -15.45 -10.92 -1.24
CA PRO A 77 -16.72 -10.20 -1.19
C PRO A 77 -16.94 -9.52 0.18
N SER A 78 -17.79 -8.50 0.20
CA SER A 78 -18.26 -7.85 1.43
C SER A 78 -18.85 -8.86 2.43
N PRO A 79 -18.67 -8.69 3.76
CA PRO A 79 -18.08 -7.51 4.42
C PRO A 79 -16.56 -7.54 4.52
N ARG A 80 -15.90 -8.59 4.01
CA ARG A 80 -14.45 -8.74 4.11
C ARG A 80 -13.74 -7.59 3.41
N GLU A 81 -14.17 -7.27 2.20
CA GLU A 81 -13.65 -6.17 1.38
C GLU A 81 -14.76 -5.60 0.49
N ASP A 82 -14.70 -4.31 0.16
CA ASP A 82 -15.65 -3.66 -0.75
C ASP A 82 -15.10 -3.49 -2.18
N VAL A 83 -13.80 -3.66 -2.40
CA VAL A 83 -13.14 -3.42 -3.70
C VAL A 83 -13.67 -4.30 -4.83
N LEU A 84 -14.12 -5.52 -4.53
CA LEU A 84 -14.75 -6.40 -5.52
C LEU A 84 -16.09 -5.82 -6.01
N ALA A 85 -16.93 -5.35 -5.07
CA ALA A 85 -18.21 -4.73 -5.38
C ALA A 85 -18.05 -3.40 -6.12
N GLN A 86 -16.96 -2.68 -5.85
CA GLN A 86 -16.56 -1.47 -6.56
C GLN A 86 -15.99 -1.75 -7.96
N ARG A 87 -15.87 -3.03 -8.35
CA ARG A 87 -15.30 -3.50 -9.62
C ARG A 87 -13.89 -2.96 -9.87
N ASN A 88 -13.06 -2.93 -8.82
CA ASN A 88 -11.70 -2.43 -8.91
C ASN A 88 -10.87 -3.27 -9.91
N PRO A 89 -10.15 -2.65 -10.87
CA PRO A 89 -9.31 -3.33 -11.84
C PRO A 89 -8.37 -4.40 -11.26
N SER A 90 -7.87 -4.20 -10.04
CA SER A 90 -6.97 -5.14 -9.36
C SER A 90 -7.60 -6.50 -9.03
N CYS A 91 -8.93 -6.62 -9.08
CA CYS A 91 -9.63 -7.85 -8.72
C CYS A 91 -9.80 -8.84 -9.87
N ASP A 92 -9.54 -8.43 -11.13
CA ASP A 92 -9.84 -9.26 -12.30
C ASP A 92 -8.83 -9.05 -13.42
N LEU A 93 -8.21 -10.13 -13.91
CA LEU A 93 -7.16 -10.06 -14.93
C LEU A 93 -7.64 -9.31 -16.18
N ARG A 94 -8.91 -9.44 -16.57
CA ARG A 94 -9.46 -8.80 -17.78
C ARG A 94 -9.34 -7.28 -17.70
N THR A 95 -9.55 -6.72 -16.51
CA THR A 95 -9.47 -5.27 -16.26
C THR A 95 -8.16 -4.81 -15.65
N TYR A 96 -7.29 -5.72 -15.19
CA TYR A 96 -6.04 -5.39 -14.51
C TYR A 96 -5.16 -4.38 -15.26
N THR A 97 -4.78 -3.28 -14.63
CA THR A 97 -4.05 -2.17 -15.25
C THR A 97 -2.67 -1.91 -14.66
N GLY A 98 -2.39 -2.45 -13.46
CA GLY A 98 -1.10 -2.26 -12.80
C GLY A 98 -1.12 -2.73 -11.34
N GLY A 99 0.04 -2.68 -10.71
CA GLY A 99 0.34 -3.20 -9.38
C GLY A 99 1.38 -4.32 -9.39
N LEU A 100 1.68 -4.85 -8.22
CA LEU A 100 2.79 -5.73 -7.88
C LEU A 100 2.85 -6.99 -8.75
N VAL A 101 1.72 -7.50 -9.25
CA VAL A 101 1.68 -8.67 -10.15
C VAL A 101 2.37 -8.40 -11.49
N SER A 102 2.54 -7.14 -11.87
CA SER A 102 3.29 -6.76 -13.08
C SER A 102 4.73 -6.33 -12.79
N CYS A 103 5.13 -6.35 -11.52
CA CYS A 103 6.44 -5.94 -11.04
C CYS A 103 7.28 -7.15 -10.63
N HIS A 104 8.15 -7.57 -11.54
CA HIS A 104 9.05 -8.70 -11.30
C HIS A 104 10.49 -8.31 -11.57
N HIS A 105 11.39 -9.03 -10.92
CA HIS A 105 12.82 -8.86 -11.13
C HIS A 105 13.16 -9.02 -12.62
N GLY A 106 13.88 -8.04 -13.18
CA GLY A 106 14.26 -8.03 -14.59
C GLY A 106 13.16 -7.59 -15.57
N TRP A 107 11.95 -7.28 -15.09
CA TRP A 107 10.89 -6.75 -15.95
C TRP A 107 10.99 -5.24 -16.03
N HIS A 108 11.29 -4.72 -17.22
CA HIS A 108 11.23 -3.29 -17.46
C HIS A 108 9.78 -2.81 -17.54
N LEU A 109 9.45 -1.86 -16.66
CA LEU A 109 8.14 -1.22 -16.56
C LEU A 109 7.92 -0.12 -17.62
N LEU A 110 8.79 0.01 -18.61
CA LEU A 110 8.60 0.91 -19.74
C LEU A 110 7.86 0.20 -20.88
N ASP A 111 7.14 0.94 -21.71
CA ASP A 111 6.54 0.40 -22.92
C ASP A 111 7.59 -0.17 -23.89
N ALA A 112 7.14 -1.05 -24.80
CA ALA A 112 8.00 -1.70 -25.77
C ALA A 112 8.65 -0.68 -26.74
N ASN A 113 7.97 0.44 -26.99
CA ASN A 113 8.47 1.54 -27.81
C ASN A 113 9.31 2.57 -27.02
N GLN A 114 9.36 2.47 -25.68
CA GLN A 114 10.22 3.29 -24.85
C GLN A 114 11.60 2.64 -24.77
N GLN A 115 12.64 3.44 -25.03
CA GLN A 115 14.03 3.01 -24.85
C GLN A 115 14.27 2.72 -23.36
N VAL A 116 14.85 1.56 -23.06
CA VAL A 116 15.32 1.23 -21.72
C VAL A 116 16.70 1.88 -21.56
N PRO A 117 16.84 2.90 -20.72
CA PRO A 117 18.16 3.49 -20.48
C PRO A 117 18.98 2.53 -19.61
N TRP A 118 20.30 2.55 -19.80
CA TRP A 118 21.24 1.83 -18.93
C TRP A 118 20.99 0.32 -18.87
N GLU A 119 20.47 -0.27 -19.96
CA GLU A 119 20.14 -1.70 -20.06
C GLU A 119 21.35 -2.62 -19.83
N ASP A 120 22.55 -2.11 -20.03
CA ASP A 120 23.84 -2.79 -19.96
C ASP A 120 24.61 -2.53 -18.65
N GLN A 121 24.04 -1.78 -17.71
CA GLN A 121 24.71 -1.47 -16.43
C GLN A 121 23.77 -1.62 -15.22
N PRO A 122 24.31 -1.99 -14.05
CA PRO A 122 23.51 -2.05 -12.83
C PRO A 122 23.09 -0.65 -12.39
N LEU A 123 21.82 -0.51 -11.97
CA LEU A 123 21.36 0.69 -11.30
C LEU A 123 21.89 0.71 -9.86
N VAL A 124 22.65 1.75 -9.51
CA VAL A 124 23.22 1.92 -8.16
C VAL A 124 22.31 2.83 -7.35
N TYR A 125 21.72 2.28 -6.28
CA TYR A 125 20.89 3.02 -5.34
C TYR A 125 21.62 3.18 -4.01
N TYR A 126 21.52 4.37 -3.42
CA TYR A 126 21.99 4.63 -2.06
C TYR A 126 20.79 4.73 -1.12
N LYS A 127 20.77 3.89 -0.10
CA LYS A 127 19.77 3.96 0.98
C LYS A 127 20.48 4.33 2.27
N LYS A 128 19.96 5.33 2.98
CA LYS A 128 20.46 5.75 4.30
C LYS A 128 19.43 5.36 5.33
N PHE A 129 19.83 4.49 6.26
CA PHE A 129 18.99 4.07 7.37
C PHE A 129 19.48 4.72 8.66
N ARG A 130 18.54 5.11 9.52
CA ARG A 130 18.82 5.40 10.92
C ARG A 130 17.99 4.44 11.76
N VAL A 131 18.66 3.65 12.58
CA VAL A 131 18.03 2.66 13.44
C VAL A 131 18.23 3.10 14.87
N TYR A 132 17.14 3.21 15.61
CA TYR A 132 17.15 3.36 17.06
C TYR A 132 16.89 1.98 17.66
N PHE A 133 17.68 1.61 18.67
CA PHE A 133 17.55 0.31 19.31
C PHE A 133 17.85 0.44 20.80
N GLN A 134 17.33 -0.52 21.57
CA GLN A 134 17.66 -0.71 22.97
C GLN A 134 18.32 -2.08 23.15
N PRO A 135 19.35 -2.21 24.01
CA PRO A 135 19.93 -3.51 24.33
C PRO A 135 18.88 -4.47 24.88
N TYR A 136 18.89 -5.72 24.42
CA TYR A 136 17.89 -6.69 24.87
C TYR A 136 18.00 -6.98 26.38
N ASN A 137 16.88 -6.88 27.09
CA ASN A 137 16.75 -7.27 28.49
C ASN A 137 15.48 -8.12 28.69
N ALA A 138 15.68 -9.40 28.97
CA ALA A 138 14.60 -10.37 29.17
C ALA A 138 13.66 -10.05 30.35
N SER A 139 14.06 -9.14 31.27
CA SER A 139 13.21 -8.76 32.40
C SER A 139 12.01 -7.91 32.00
N HIS A 140 12.07 -7.23 30.85
CA HIS A 140 11.00 -6.34 30.39
C HIS A 140 10.72 -6.39 28.88
N HIS A 141 11.63 -6.93 28.06
CA HIS A 141 11.31 -7.23 26.67
C HIS A 141 10.49 -8.51 26.59
N LYS A 142 9.26 -8.38 26.09
CA LYS A 142 8.38 -9.50 25.80
C LYS A 142 8.31 -9.68 24.28
N GLN A 143 8.17 -10.93 23.84
CA GLN A 143 7.89 -11.22 22.45
C GLN A 143 6.54 -10.61 22.06
N VAL A 144 6.53 -9.90 20.93
CA VAL A 144 5.32 -9.39 20.28
C VAL A 144 5.17 -10.03 18.91
N GLU A 145 3.97 -10.01 18.37
CA GLU A 145 3.61 -10.58 17.08
C GLU A 145 3.12 -9.46 16.18
N ARG A 146 3.67 -9.39 14.96
CA ARG A 146 3.10 -8.59 13.89
C ARG A 146 2.11 -9.46 13.13
N GLN A 147 0.91 -8.95 12.92
CA GLN A 147 -0.09 -9.54 12.05
C GLN A 147 -0.43 -8.56 10.93
N ASP A 148 -0.34 -9.06 9.71
CA ASP A 148 -0.59 -8.26 8.52
C ASP A 148 -1.89 -8.73 7.87
N TRP A 149 -2.68 -7.74 7.48
CA TRP A 149 -3.84 -7.94 6.63
C TRP A 149 -4.04 -6.66 5.82
N GLY A 150 -4.50 -6.80 4.57
CA GLY A 150 -4.87 -5.67 3.76
C GLY A 150 -6.17 -5.91 3.00
N ILE A 151 -6.75 -4.82 2.51
CA ILE A 151 -7.83 -4.87 1.53
C ILE A 151 -7.24 -5.24 0.17
N ALA A 152 -7.94 -6.07 -0.62
CA ALA A 152 -7.46 -6.61 -1.90
C ALA A 152 -6.24 -7.54 -1.75
N ALA A 153 -6.17 -8.29 -0.64
CA ALA A 153 -5.04 -9.16 -0.32
C ALA A 153 -5.15 -10.56 -0.96
N ASP A 154 -4.19 -10.96 -1.79
CA ASP A 154 -3.99 -12.35 -2.22
C ASP A 154 -2.63 -12.93 -1.80
N GLY A 155 -2.45 -13.09 -0.48
CA GLY A 155 -1.16 -13.40 0.11
C GLY A 155 -0.35 -12.11 0.26
N ASP A 156 0.81 -12.02 -0.40
CA ASP A 156 1.74 -10.89 -0.22
C ASP A 156 1.37 -9.65 -1.04
N HIS A 157 0.31 -9.69 -1.86
CA HIS A 157 -0.13 -8.54 -2.67
C HIS A 157 -1.44 -7.97 -2.11
N SER A 158 -1.37 -6.82 -1.43
CA SER A 158 -2.54 -6.09 -0.90
C SER A 158 -2.70 -4.76 -1.60
N GLU A 159 -2.97 -4.83 -2.89
CA GLU A 159 -2.95 -3.67 -3.79
C GLU A 159 -4.23 -3.50 -4.60
N TYR A 160 -4.63 -2.25 -4.76
CA TYR A 160 -5.80 -1.84 -5.53
C TYR A 160 -5.51 -0.65 -6.44
N ASP A 161 -6.37 -0.47 -7.45
CA ASP A 161 -6.27 0.62 -8.41
C ASP A 161 -7.05 1.85 -7.90
N VAL A 162 -6.42 3.02 -7.92
CA VAL A 162 -7.06 4.31 -7.65
C VAL A 162 -7.35 4.98 -8.98
N ALA A 163 -8.62 4.99 -9.38
CA ALA A 163 -9.04 5.71 -10.58
C ALA A 163 -9.00 7.23 -10.36
N GLN A 164 -8.52 7.96 -11.35
CA GLN A 164 -8.52 9.42 -11.34
C GLN A 164 -9.97 9.97 -11.34
N CYS A 165 -10.23 11.02 -10.57
CA CYS A 165 -11.50 11.73 -10.58
C CYS A 165 -11.76 12.39 -11.95
N ALA A 166 -13.02 12.72 -12.23
CA ALA A 166 -13.40 13.36 -13.49
C ALA A 166 -12.70 14.73 -13.62
N ALA A 167 -12.28 15.06 -14.85
CA ALA A 167 -11.62 16.34 -15.14
C ALA A 167 -12.48 17.53 -14.67
N GLY A 168 -11.84 18.50 -13.99
CA GLY A 168 -12.52 19.68 -13.43
C GLY A 168 -13.14 19.45 -12.04
N THR A 169 -13.07 18.24 -11.48
CA THR A 169 -13.49 18.00 -10.08
C THR A 169 -12.51 18.72 -9.15
N PRO A 170 -12.98 19.56 -8.20
CA PRO A 170 -12.13 20.18 -7.20
C PRO A 170 -11.41 19.14 -6.34
N GLU A 171 -10.11 19.32 -6.08
CA GLU A 171 -9.26 18.40 -5.29
C GLU A 171 -9.92 17.92 -3.98
N PRO A 172 -10.59 18.77 -3.17
CA PRO A 172 -11.20 18.30 -1.92
C PRO A 172 -12.32 17.28 -2.11
N LEU A 173 -12.90 17.20 -3.32
CA LEU A 173 -13.93 16.25 -3.72
C LEU A 173 -13.34 15.03 -4.46
N CYS A 174 -12.07 15.07 -4.88
CA CYS A 174 -11.36 13.94 -5.48
C CYS A 174 -10.88 12.99 -4.39
N ARG A 175 -11.81 12.24 -3.80
CA ARG A 175 -11.52 11.27 -2.75
C ARG A 175 -12.15 9.93 -3.04
N LYS A 176 -11.44 8.87 -2.68
CA LYS A 176 -11.93 7.51 -2.72
C LYS A 176 -11.78 6.89 -1.33
N THR A 177 -12.81 6.16 -0.93
CA THR A 177 -12.79 5.37 0.31
C THR A 177 -12.98 3.91 -0.07
N ILE A 178 -12.17 3.04 0.52
CA ILE A 178 -12.36 1.60 0.52
C ILE A 178 -12.40 1.10 1.96
N THR A 179 -13.06 -0.03 2.16
CA THR A 179 -13.27 -0.62 3.48
C THR A 179 -13.18 -2.12 3.46
N GLY A 180 -12.82 -2.69 4.61
CA GLY A 180 -12.87 -4.11 4.83
C GLY A 180 -12.84 -4.44 6.32
N THR A 181 -13.10 -5.70 6.65
CA THR A 181 -13.13 -6.17 8.04
C THR A 181 -12.30 -7.42 8.26
N TRP A 182 -11.70 -7.51 9.45
CA TRP A 182 -10.93 -8.68 9.86
C TRP A 182 -10.88 -8.85 11.37
N THR A 183 -10.66 -10.08 11.82
CA THR A 183 -10.51 -10.43 13.24
C THR A 183 -9.10 -10.98 13.44
N PRO A 184 -8.14 -10.20 13.95
CA PRO A 184 -6.74 -10.64 14.07
C PRO A 184 -6.53 -11.68 15.17
N VAL A 185 -7.39 -11.69 16.20
CA VAL A 185 -7.27 -12.62 17.33
C VAL A 185 -8.62 -13.30 17.54
N PRO A 186 -8.71 -14.65 17.45
CA PRO A 186 -9.96 -15.35 17.71
C PRO A 186 -10.37 -15.23 19.18
N LEU A 187 -11.68 -15.29 19.46
CA LEU A 187 -12.26 -15.09 20.80
C LEU A 187 -11.70 -16.05 21.87
N GLY A 188 -11.33 -17.28 21.49
CA GLY A 188 -10.78 -18.31 22.38
C GLY A 188 -9.25 -18.35 22.49
N GLY A 189 -8.53 -17.42 21.85
CA GLY A 189 -7.06 -17.37 21.91
C GLY A 189 -6.51 -16.89 23.25
N ALA A 190 -5.20 -17.02 23.45
CA ALA A 190 -4.52 -16.34 24.56
C ALA A 190 -4.77 -14.82 24.50
N PRO A 191 -4.90 -14.10 25.63
CA PRO A 191 -5.10 -12.66 25.62
C PRO A 191 -4.01 -11.93 24.85
N LYS A 192 -4.42 -11.14 23.86
CA LYS A 192 -3.56 -10.31 23.03
C LYS A 192 -4.07 -8.88 23.03
N TYR A 193 -3.17 -7.95 23.24
CA TYR A 193 -3.44 -6.53 23.35
C TYR A 193 -2.80 -5.78 22.18
N LEU A 194 -3.48 -4.74 21.71
CA LEU A 194 -3.02 -3.89 20.61
C LEU A 194 -1.93 -2.94 21.10
N LEU A 195 -0.71 -3.10 20.61
CA LEU A 195 0.46 -2.32 21.06
C LEU A 195 0.85 -1.24 20.06
N ALA A 196 0.73 -1.52 18.76
CA ALA A 196 0.99 -0.56 17.71
C ALA A 196 0.20 -0.87 16.44
N VAL A 197 -0.09 0.15 15.65
CA VAL A 197 -0.56 0.02 14.26
C VAL A 197 0.36 0.84 13.37
N HIS A 198 0.83 0.22 12.28
CA HIS A 198 1.57 0.88 11.22
C HIS A 198 0.85 0.61 9.90
N ASP A 199 0.12 1.61 9.42
CA ASP A 199 -0.56 1.55 8.14
C ASP A 199 0.44 1.70 6.99
N HIS A 200 0.37 0.79 6.02
CA HIS A 200 1.11 0.85 4.78
C HIS A 200 0.16 1.22 3.63
N CYS A 201 0.49 2.34 2.99
CA CYS A 201 -0.16 2.90 1.81
C CYS A 201 0.85 3.71 1.00
N HIS A 202 0.52 4.04 -0.24
CA HIS A 202 1.41 4.68 -1.20
C HIS A 202 1.08 6.16 -1.39
N ALA A 203 2.15 6.95 -1.53
CA ALA A 203 2.05 8.36 -1.87
C ALA A 203 2.05 8.55 -3.39
N PRO A 204 1.47 9.65 -3.89
CA PRO A 204 0.87 10.76 -3.13
C PRO A 204 -0.64 10.61 -2.86
N THR A 205 -1.20 9.44 -3.19
CA THR A 205 -2.65 9.23 -3.09
C THR A 205 -3.12 8.95 -1.68
N CYS A 206 -2.34 8.27 -0.83
CA CYS A 206 -2.77 8.02 0.54
C CYS A 206 -2.96 9.32 1.34
N LEU A 207 -4.16 9.51 1.90
CA LEU A 207 -4.47 10.65 2.78
C LEU A 207 -4.53 10.21 4.24
N LYS A 208 -5.21 9.10 4.51
CA LYS A 208 -5.32 8.52 5.85
C LYS A 208 -5.83 7.09 5.81
N MET A 209 -5.53 6.37 6.88
CA MET A 209 -6.14 5.10 7.22
C MET A 209 -6.69 5.15 8.64
N GLU A 210 -7.82 4.48 8.84
CA GLU A 210 -8.50 4.40 10.13
C GLU A 210 -8.87 2.96 10.45
N MET A 211 -8.71 2.62 11.72
CA MET A 211 -9.04 1.33 12.28
C MET A 211 -10.09 1.50 13.38
N TRP A 212 -11.19 0.79 13.26
CA TRP A 212 -12.35 0.89 14.14
C TRP A 212 -12.69 -0.47 14.74
N ASN A 213 -13.13 -0.49 15.99
CA ASN A 213 -13.81 -1.66 16.53
C ASN A 213 -15.18 -1.75 15.86
N ASN A 214 -15.41 -2.80 15.06
CA ASN A 214 -16.56 -2.90 14.18
C ASN A 214 -17.90 -3.05 14.95
N ASP A 215 -17.85 -3.65 16.14
CA ASP A 215 -19.05 -3.93 16.94
C ASP A 215 -19.48 -2.72 17.77
N THR A 216 -18.52 -1.97 18.32
CA THR A 216 -18.77 -0.82 19.18
C THR A 216 -18.78 0.52 18.43
N GLY A 217 -18.22 0.57 17.23
CA GLY A 217 -18.00 1.81 16.48
C GLY A 217 -16.94 2.73 17.07
N LYS A 218 -16.14 2.27 18.04
CA LYS A 218 -15.04 3.06 18.64
C LYS A 218 -13.85 3.14 17.68
N LEU A 219 -13.33 4.34 17.42
CA LEU A 219 -12.06 4.54 16.73
C LEU A 219 -10.94 3.96 17.58
N LEU A 220 -10.15 3.06 16.99
CA LEU A 220 -8.94 2.51 17.61
C LEU A 220 -7.74 3.33 17.17
N CYS A 221 -7.56 3.49 15.86
CA CYS A 221 -6.40 4.20 15.30
C CYS A 221 -6.81 5.05 14.11
N ARG A 222 -6.18 6.21 13.97
CA ARG A 222 -6.20 7.02 12.75
C ARG A 222 -4.78 7.47 12.44
N GLN A 223 -4.25 7.01 11.32
CA GLN A 223 -2.98 7.48 10.79
C GLN A 223 -3.26 8.41 9.63
N GLN A 224 -2.80 9.65 9.75
CA GLN A 224 -2.92 10.65 8.69
C GLN A 224 -1.53 10.90 8.09
N ILE A 225 -1.47 10.96 6.77
CA ILE A 225 -0.22 11.23 6.06
C ILE A 225 0.16 12.70 6.27
N VAL A 226 1.43 12.92 6.61
CA VAL A 226 2.01 14.25 6.79
C VAL A 226 3.16 14.41 5.82
N TYR A 227 3.01 15.33 4.89
CA TYR A 227 4.07 15.71 3.95
C TYR A 227 5.06 16.66 4.61
N GLY A 228 6.35 16.46 4.36
CA GLY A 228 7.40 17.38 4.75
C GLY A 228 7.27 18.74 4.04
N GLY A 229 7.99 19.74 4.54
CA GLY A 229 7.96 21.11 4.06
C GLY A 229 6.71 21.89 4.48
N THR A 230 5.89 21.31 5.37
CA THR A 230 4.62 21.90 5.82
C THR A 230 4.69 22.45 7.24
N HIS A 231 5.77 22.19 7.97
CA HIS A 231 5.94 22.51 9.39
C HIS A 231 4.95 21.78 10.32
N ALA A 232 4.28 20.75 9.79
CA ALA A 232 3.41 19.87 10.58
C ALA A 232 4.21 18.80 11.33
N ILE A 233 5.45 18.51 10.93
CA ILE A 233 6.35 17.59 11.61
C ILE A 233 7.22 18.40 12.60
N PRO A 234 7.13 18.17 13.93
CA PRO A 234 7.79 19.03 14.92
C PRO A 234 9.32 19.05 14.84
N GLU A 235 9.91 17.97 14.36
CA GLU A 235 11.36 17.80 14.24
C GLU A 235 11.78 18.18 12.82
N ALA A 236 12.37 19.37 12.67
CA ALA A 236 12.66 20.00 11.39
C ALA A 236 13.47 19.12 10.43
N ARG A 237 14.37 18.27 10.93
CA ARG A 237 15.15 17.34 10.09
C ARG A 237 14.31 16.23 9.43
N PHE A 238 13.04 16.09 9.81
CA PHE A 238 12.08 15.16 9.23
C PHE A 238 10.95 15.88 8.49
N ASP A 239 10.98 17.22 8.43
CA ASP A 239 10.04 18.08 7.71
C ASP A 239 10.64 18.62 6.41
N GLU A 240 11.62 17.93 5.82
CA GLU A 240 12.19 18.35 4.53
C GLU A 240 11.21 18.02 3.39
N PRO A 241 11.02 18.88 2.37
CA PRO A 241 10.21 18.54 1.20
C PRO A 241 10.66 17.22 0.56
N GLY A 242 9.71 16.35 0.23
CA GLY A 242 9.99 14.99 -0.26
C GLY A 242 9.98 13.91 0.84
N TYR A 243 9.96 14.29 2.13
CA TYR A 243 9.73 13.37 3.23
C TYR A 243 8.23 13.15 3.47
N ILE A 244 7.88 11.93 3.87
CA ILE A 244 6.52 11.56 4.24
C ILE A 244 6.60 10.93 5.63
N ALA A 245 5.73 11.39 6.53
CA ALA A 245 5.54 10.77 7.83
C ALA A 245 4.13 10.18 7.93
N THR A 246 4.07 8.96 8.43
CA THR A 246 2.83 8.26 8.80
C THR A 246 2.94 7.91 10.28
N PRO A 247 2.58 8.83 11.20
CA PRO A 247 2.72 8.58 12.63
C PRO A 247 1.93 7.33 13.04
N PRO A 248 2.55 6.37 13.77
CA PRO A 248 1.86 5.18 14.23
C PRO A 248 0.91 5.50 15.38
N CYS A 249 -0.11 4.67 15.56
CA CYS A 249 -0.82 4.61 16.82
C CYS A 249 -0.07 3.68 17.77
N LEU A 250 0.19 4.16 18.99
CA LEU A 250 0.92 3.43 20.02
C LEU A 250 0.08 3.37 21.29
N TRP A 251 0.11 2.22 21.95
CA TRP A 251 -0.50 2.01 23.26
C TRP A 251 0.55 1.54 24.25
N GLY A 252 0.34 1.83 25.53
CA GLY A 252 1.29 1.50 26.57
C GLY A 252 0.92 2.14 27.91
N SER A 253 1.96 2.52 28.65
CA SER A 253 1.81 3.05 30.00
C SER A 253 1.37 4.53 29.98
N PRO A 254 0.40 4.92 30.83
CA PRO A 254 0.04 6.32 31.03
C PRO A 254 1.20 7.19 31.54
N GLU A 255 2.25 6.59 32.14
CA GLU A 255 3.44 7.32 32.57
C GLU A 255 4.24 7.94 31.40
N HIS A 256 4.05 7.38 30.19
CA HIS A 256 4.59 7.89 28.94
C HIS A 256 3.56 8.68 28.14
N GLY A 257 2.39 8.97 28.72
CA GLY A 257 1.28 9.65 28.04
C GLY A 257 0.53 8.79 27.03
N LEU A 258 0.67 7.46 27.11
CA LEU A 258 0.00 6.52 26.19
C LEU A 258 -1.30 5.99 26.80
N GLU A 259 -2.26 5.64 25.94
CA GLU A 259 -3.45 4.91 26.34
C GLU A 259 -3.12 3.45 26.64
N PRO A 260 -3.77 2.80 27.63
CA PRO A 260 -3.64 1.37 27.84
C PRO A 260 -4.01 0.57 26.59
N PRO A 261 -3.29 -0.52 26.28
CA PRO A 261 -3.54 -1.28 25.07
C PRO A 261 -4.88 -2.03 25.16
N PRO A 262 -5.78 -1.93 24.17
CA PRO A 262 -7.07 -2.63 24.19
C PRO A 262 -6.90 -4.14 23.95
N LEU A 263 -7.73 -4.96 24.59
CA LEU A 263 -7.81 -6.40 24.34
C LEU A 263 -8.45 -6.66 22.97
N MET A 264 -7.82 -7.51 22.14
CA MET A 264 -8.23 -7.74 20.75
C MET A 264 -8.88 -9.11 20.49
N ASN A 265 -8.94 -9.98 21.48
CA ASN A 265 -9.56 -11.31 21.35
C ASN A 265 -11.04 -11.20 20.94
N GLY A 266 -11.37 -11.78 19.79
CA GLY A 266 -12.72 -11.77 19.20
C GLY A 266 -13.15 -10.43 18.63
N VAL A 267 -12.28 -9.41 18.65
CA VAL A 267 -12.62 -8.08 18.14
C VAL A 267 -12.54 -8.09 16.61
N THR A 268 -13.69 -7.86 15.96
CA THR A 268 -13.69 -7.55 14.54
C THR A 268 -13.30 -6.10 14.34
N ILE A 269 -12.30 -5.89 13.50
CA ILE A 269 -11.79 -4.59 13.12
C ILE A 269 -12.39 -4.21 11.77
N LYS A 270 -12.84 -2.96 11.65
CA LYS A 270 -13.13 -2.31 10.37
C LYS A 270 -11.99 -1.38 10.00
N VAL A 271 -11.49 -1.52 8.79
CA VAL A 271 -10.43 -0.68 8.22
C VAL A 271 -11.04 0.21 7.16
N VAL A 272 -10.62 1.47 7.15
CA VAL A 272 -11.07 2.49 6.22
C VAL A 272 -9.82 3.16 5.65
N ALA A 273 -9.59 3.03 4.35
CA ALA A 273 -8.52 3.76 3.66
C ALA A 273 -9.13 4.86 2.80
N VAL A 274 -8.55 6.06 2.89
CA VAL A 274 -8.99 7.23 2.13
C VAL A 274 -7.83 7.73 1.28
N THR A 275 -8.07 7.84 -0.03
CA THR A 275 -7.08 8.31 -1.00
C THR A 275 -7.55 9.55 -1.75
N ASN A 276 -6.60 10.41 -2.10
CA ASN A 276 -6.72 11.46 -3.08
C ASN A 276 -6.77 10.83 -4.47
N THR A 277 -7.75 11.22 -5.27
CA THR A 277 -7.93 10.72 -6.65
C THR A 277 -7.73 11.80 -7.69
N THR A 278 -7.10 12.93 -7.33
CA THR A 278 -6.71 13.98 -8.29
C THR A 278 -5.80 13.42 -9.37
N TYR A 279 -4.98 12.44 -9.01
CA TYR A 279 -4.23 11.58 -9.91
C TYR A 279 -4.74 10.14 -9.78
N GLY A 280 -4.67 9.38 -10.87
CA GLY A 280 -4.79 7.93 -10.76
C GLY A 280 -3.55 7.35 -10.08
N HIS A 281 -3.65 6.13 -9.56
CA HIS A 281 -2.51 5.42 -8.99
C HIS A 281 -2.74 3.91 -9.11
N HIS A 282 -1.77 3.21 -9.66
CA HIS A 282 -1.76 1.75 -9.63
C HIS A 282 -1.07 1.28 -8.36
N GLY A 283 -1.42 0.08 -7.89
CA GLY A 283 -0.73 -0.54 -6.77
C GLY A 283 -0.85 0.21 -5.45
N GLU A 284 -1.92 0.99 -5.23
CA GLU A 284 -2.18 1.60 -3.93
C GLU A 284 -2.43 0.50 -2.88
N MET A 285 -2.05 0.74 -1.63
CA MET A 285 -2.19 -0.23 -0.55
C MET A 285 -3.07 0.30 0.58
N ALA A 286 -3.80 -0.63 1.19
CA ALA A 286 -4.57 -0.40 2.41
C ALA A 286 -4.30 -1.55 3.38
N LEU A 287 -3.07 -1.55 3.92
CA LEU A 287 -2.52 -2.64 4.71
C LEU A 287 -2.17 -2.18 6.13
N PRO A 288 -3.06 -2.36 7.12
CA PRO A 288 -2.70 -2.17 8.52
C PRO A 288 -1.77 -3.28 9.03
N GLU A 289 -0.56 -2.92 9.43
CA GLU A 289 0.35 -3.80 10.15
C GLU A 289 0.09 -3.67 11.66
N VAL A 290 -0.50 -4.70 12.26
CA VAL A 290 -0.94 -4.66 13.65
C VAL A 290 0.05 -5.40 14.53
N THR A 291 0.59 -4.71 15.54
CA THR A 291 1.45 -5.32 16.56
C THR A 291 0.64 -5.70 17.79
N LEU A 292 0.64 -6.98 18.12
CA LEU A 292 -0.07 -7.58 19.23
C LEU A 292 0.90 -8.21 20.22
N GLY A 293 0.56 -8.14 21.51
CA GLY A 293 1.38 -8.75 22.54
C GLY A 293 0.60 -9.09 23.80
N PRO A 294 1.28 -9.67 24.80
CA PRO A 294 0.73 -9.75 26.14
C PRO A 294 0.53 -8.35 26.73
N ALA A 295 -0.23 -8.26 27.83
CA ALA A 295 -0.32 -7.03 28.64
C ALA A 295 1.04 -6.60 29.19
#